data_AF-A0A1I6G0J2-F1
#
_entry.id   AF-A0A1I6G0J2-F1
#
_cell.length_a   1.000
_cell.length_b   1.000
_cell.length_c   1.000
_cell.angle_alpha   90.00
_cell.angle_beta   90.00
_cell.angle_gamma   90.00
#
_symmetry.space_group_name_H-M   'P 1'
#
loop_
_entity.id
_entity.type
_entity.pdbx_description
1 polymer ?
#
loop_
_entity_poly.entity_id
_entity_poly.type
_entity_poly.pdbx_seq_one_letter_code
_entity_poly.pdbx_strand_id
1 'polypeptide(L)'
;MDRISALRNVEDALRDFESGESDLAATEQRVVTVLRTYATDFESEVGRAPYQATGEGRAHGLVVVAEGPDDARERIHDLLDEEPGTLEFEVERL
;
A
#
# COMPACT_ATOMS: atom_id res chain seq x y z
N MET A 1 2.60 8.94 -9.47
CA MET A 1 1.63 9.83 -8.80
C MET A 1 2.23 10.30 -7.48
N ASP A 2 2.28 11.62 -7.23
CA ASP A 2 2.78 12.13 -5.96
C ASP A 2 1.72 12.04 -4.84
N ARG A 3 2.17 12.19 -3.58
CA ARG A 3 1.31 12.08 -2.39
C ARG A 3 0.17 13.12 -2.38
N ILE A 4 0.43 14.35 -2.78
CA ILE A 4 -0.59 15.41 -2.75
C ILE A 4 -1.67 15.10 -3.79
N SER A 5 -1.26 14.67 -4.98
CA SER A 5 -2.18 14.24 -6.03
C SER A 5 -3.03 13.04 -5.60
N ALA A 6 -2.44 12.03 -4.96
CA ALA A 6 -3.19 10.89 -4.44
C ALA A 6 -4.26 11.31 -3.42
N LEU A 7 -3.89 12.16 -2.45
CA LEU A 7 -4.83 12.64 -1.43
C LEU A 7 -5.98 13.45 -2.02
N ARG A 8 -5.71 14.32 -3.00
CA ARG A 8 -6.76 15.08 -3.69
C ARG A 8 -7.72 14.18 -4.44
N ASN A 9 -7.22 13.17 -5.16
CA ASN A 9 -8.08 12.23 -5.88
C ASN A 9 -8.99 11.43 -4.94
N VAL A 10 -8.49 11.05 -3.76
CA VAL A 10 -9.32 10.40 -2.72
C VAL A 10 -10.36 11.38 -2.17
N GLU A 11 -9.94 12.61 -1.85
CA GLU A 11 -10.83 13.65 -1.34
C GLU A 11 -11.96 13.95 -2.33
N ASP A 12 -11.66 14.06 -3.63
CA ASP A 12 -12.68 14.30 -4.65
C ASP A 12 -13.64 13.11 -4.78
N ALA A 13 -13.15 11.86 -4.70
CA ALA A 13 -14.03 10.68 -4.69
C ALA A 13 -14.97 10.65 -3.47
N LEU A 14 -14.51 11.11 -2.32
CA LEU A 14 -15.33 11.24 -1.11
C LEU A 14 -16.34 12.38 -1.23
N ARG A 15 -15.96 13.53 -1.80
CA ARG A 15 -16.88 14.65 -2.06
C ARG A 15 -18.03 14.24 -2.96
N ASP A 16 -17.74 13.51 -4.04
CA ASP A 16 -18.77 13.02 -4.98
C ASP A 16 -19.74 12.05 -4.28
N PHE A 17 -19.26 11.24 -3.33
CA PHE A 17 -20.12 10.38 -2.51
C PHE A 17 -20.98 11.19 -1.54
N GLU A 18 -20.38 12.15 -0.83
CA GLU A 18 -21.06 13.00 0.14
C GLU A 18 -22.14 13.90 -0.50
N SER A 19 -21.92 14.34 -1.74
CA SER A 19 -22.90 15.10 -2.52
C SER A 19 -24.02 14.23 -3.13
N GLY A 20 -23.85 12.90 -3.14
CA GLY A 20 -24.75 11.94 -3.79
C GLY A 20 -24.55 11.81 -5.30
N GLU A 21 -23.44 12.33 -5.84
CA GLU A 21 -23.04 12.18 -7.25
C GLU A 21 -22.43 10.79 -7.55
N SER A 22 -21.99 10.07 -6.52
CA SER A 22 -21.51 8.68 -6.62
C SER A 22 -22.11 7.79 -5.53
N ASP A 23 -22.20 6.49 -5.81
CA ASP A 23 -22.52 5.49 -4.80
C ASP A 23 -21.25 4.95 -4.11
N LEU A 24 -21.44 4.27 -2.98
CA LEU A 24 -20.31 3.78 -2.17
C LEU A 24 -19.41 2.82 -2.96
N ALA A 25 -19.97 1.94 -3.77
CA ALA A 25 -19.20 0.93 -4.50
C ALA A 25 -18.31 1.58 -5.57
N ALA A 26 -18.84 2.58 -6.27
CA ALA A 26 -18.09 3.38 -7.24
C ALA A 26 -16.97 4.18 -6.55
N THR A 27 -17.24 4.81 -5.41
CA THR A 27 -16.24 5.53 -4.62
C THR A 27 -15.14 4.61 -4.11
N GLU A 28 -15.49 3.45 -3.56
CA GLU A 28 -14.51 2.45 -3.11
C GLU A 28 -13.60 1.99 -4.27
N GLN A 29 -14.18 1.68 -5.43
CA GLN A 29 -13.41 1.29 -6.61
C GLN A 29 -12.44 2.40 -7.06
N ARG A 30 -12.89 3.66 -7.04
CA ARG A 30 -12.05 4.82 -7.38
C ARG A 30 -10.91 4.99 -6.38
N VAL A 31 -11.19 4.93 -5.08
CA VAL A 31 -10.17 5.03 -4.02
C VAL A 31 -9.15 3.90 -4.12
N VAL A 32 -9.58 2.65 -4.29
CA VAL A 32 -8.68 1.50 -4.48
C VAL A 32 -7.78 1.71 -5.69
N THR A 33 -8.32 2.25 -6.79
CA THR A 33 -7.54 2.55 -8.00
C THR A 33 -6.47 3.59 -7.72
N VAL A 34 -6.82 4.70 -7.05
CA VAL A 34 -5.86 5.74 -6.65
C VAL A 34 -4.76 5.18 -5.76
N LEU A 35 -5.10 4.36 -4.77
CA LEU A 35 -4.13 3.74 -3.87
C LEU A 35 -3.18 2.79 -4.60
N ARG A 36 -3.70 1.99 -5.53
CA ARG A 36 -2.87 1.10 -6.37
C ARG A 36 -1.89 1.89 -7.22
N THR A 37 -2.37 2.92 -7.92
CA THR A 37 -1.51 3.80 -8.72
C THR A 37 -0.47 4.53 -7.85
N TYR A 38 -0.87 5.01 -6.67
CA TYR A 38 0.08 5.64 -5.74
C TYR A 38 1.16 4.66 -5.28
N ALA A 39 0.78 3.41 -4.98
CA ALA A 39 1.72 2.38 -4.55
C ALA A 39 2.68 1.96 -5.68
N THR A 40 2.20 1.76 -6.90
CA THR A 40 3.04 1.34 -8.03
C THR A 40 3.90 2.47 -8.58
N ASP A 41 3.39 3.71 -8.57
CA ASP A 41 4.16 4.88 -9.00
C ASP A 41 5.05 5.43 -7.88
N PHE A 42 5.25 4.67 -6.80
CA PHE A 42 6.18 5.03 -5.73
C PHE A 42 7.63 4.85 -6.24
N GLU A 43 7.99 5.66 -7.23
CA GLU A 43 9.29 5.68 -7.85
C GLU A 43 10.13 6.85 -7.31
N SER A 44 11.05 6.49 -6.41
CA SER A 44 12.44 6.97 -6.39
C SER A 44 12.82 8.33 -5.80
N GLU A 45 11.92 9.14 -5.24
CA GLU A 45 12.37 10.43 -4.64
C GLU A 45 13.15 10.29 -3.31
N VAL A 46 13.03 9.16 -2.59
CA VAL A 46 13.58 9.02 -1.21
C VAL A 46 14.27 7.67 -0.94
N GLY A 47 14.76 6.96 -1.97
CA GLY A 47 15.45 5.68 -1.78
C GLY A 47 14.59 4.57 -1.17
N ARG A 48 13.25 4.71 -1.23
CA ARG A 48 12.27 3.74 -0.74
C ARG A 48 11.45 3.19 -1.91
N ALA A 49 11.00 1.96 -1.77
CA ALA A 49 10.18 1.26 -2.73
C ALA A 49 9.10 0.43 -2.02
N PRO A 50 7.97 0.13 -2.69
CA PRO A 50 7.00 -0.85 -2.22
C PRO A 50 7.57 -2.27 -2.32
N TYR A 51 7.31 -3.07 -1.30
CA TYR A 51 7.63 -4.50 -1.23
C TYR A 51 6.39 -5.26 -0.80
N GLN A 52 6.10 -6.35 -1.49
CA GLN A 52 5.03 -7.28 -1.17
C GLN A 52 5.59 -8.54 -0.52
N ALA A 53 5.02 -8.97 0.59
CA ALA A 53 5.28 -10.30 1.13
C ALA A 53 4.61 -11.38 0.28
N THR A 54 5.40 -12.36 -0.13
CA THR A 54 4.98 -13.55 -0.88
C THR A 54 5.26 -14.81 -0.06
N GLY A 55 4.68 -15.94 -0.47
CA GLY A 55 4.68 -17.19 0.30
C GLY A 55 3.31 -17.52 0.88
N GLU A 56 3.26 -18.27 1.97
CA GLU A 56 2.01 -18.69 2.62
C GLU A 56 1.85 -18.02 4.00
N GLY A 57 0.64 -18.08 4.56
CA GLY A 57 0.37 -17.61 5.92
C GLY A 57 0.09 -16.11 6.03
N ARG A 58 0.20 -15.60 7.25
CA ARG A 58 -0.33 -14.28 7.65
C ARG A 58 0.36 -13.07 7.02
N ALA A 59 1.60 -13.22 6.57
CA ALA A 59 2.34 -12.16 5.90
C ALA A 59 1.95 -12.02 4.43
N HIS A 60 1.41 -13.09 3.82
CA HIS A 60 1.11 -13.12 2.39
C HIS A 60 0.23 -11.95 1.96
N GLY A 61 0.68 -11.22 0.95
CA GLY A 61 -0.08 -10.12 0.36
C GLY A 61 0.09 -8.77 1.06
N LEU A 62 0.77 -8.70 2.21
CA LEU A 62 1.07 -7.42 2.85
C LEU A 62 2.05 -6.62 1.98
N VAL A 63 1.76 -5.34 1.82
CA VAL A 63 2.61 -4.41 1.09
C VAL A 63 3.11 -3.34 2.05
N VAL A 64 4.42 -3.17 2.11
CA VAL A 64 5.09 -2.12 2.90
C VAL A 64 5.97 -1.28 1.99
N VAL A 65 6.11 -0.01 2.31
CA VAL A 65 7.17 0.82 1.71
C VAL A 65 8.41 0.64 2.56
N ALA A 66 9.59 0.41 1.98
CA ALA A 66 10.85 0.20 2.69
C ALA A 66 12.07 0.65 1.86
N GLU A 67 13.22 0.81 2.51
CA GLU A 67 14.51 1.18 1.88
C GLU A 67 15.20 0.00 1.19
N GLY A 68 14.81 -1.22 1.54
CA GLY A 68 15.36 -2.46 0.99
C GLY A 68 14.59 -3.68 1.50
N PRO A 69 14.94 -4.88 1.01
CA PRO A 69 14.29 -6.13 1.42
C PRO A 69 14.36 -6.40 2.94
N ASP A 70 15.47 -6.05 3.60
CA ASP A 70 15.62 -6.32 5.04
C ASP A 70 14.75 -5.37 5.89
N ASP A 71 14.73 -4.07 5.56
CA ASP A 71 13.79 -3.10 6.15
C ASP A 71 12.33 -3.47 5.85
N ALA A 72 12.05 -4.05 4.67
CA ALA A 72 10.71 -4.54 4.36
C ALA A 72 10.29 -5.70 5.28
N ARG A 73 11.17 -6.68 5.51
CA ARG A 73 10.88 -7.80 6.42
C ARG A 73 10.66 -7.32 7.85
N GLU A 74 11.52 -6.44 8.35
CA GLU A 74 11.39 -5.85 9.69
C GLU A 74 10.04 -5.15 9.86
N ARG A 75 9.64 -4.29 8.91
CA ARG A 75 8.33 -3.62 8.94
C ARG A 75 7.15 -4.57 8.90
N ILE A 76 7.25 -5.68 8.17
CA ILE A 76 6.19 -6.70 8.11
C ILE A 76 6.07 -7.41 9.45
N HIS A 77 7.18 -7.73 10.11
CA HIS A 77 7.19 -8.28 11.47
C HIS A 77 6.57 -7.30 12.47
N ASP A 78 6.97 -6.03 12.44
CA ASP A 78 6.41 -4.98 13.28
C ASP A 78 4.90 -4.81 13.07
N LEU A 79 4.43 -4.79 11.82
CA LEU A 79 3.01 -4.65 11.49
C LEU A 79 2.16 -5.81 12.02
N LEU A 80 2.78 -6.98 12.15
CA LEU A 80 2.15 -8.19 12.64
C LEU A 80 2.35 -8.40 14.15
N ASP A 81 3.07 -7.52 14.84
CA ASP A 81 3.48 -7.70 16.23
C ASP A 81 4.17 -9.06 16.47
N GLU A 82 5.04 -9.49 15.53
CA GLU A 82 5.76 -10.77 15.58
C GLU A 82 7.27 -10.57 15.68
N GLU A 83 7.98 -11.47 16.37
CA GLU A 83 9.44 -11.40 16.45
C GLU A 83 10.10 -11.70 15.07
N PRO A 84 11.18 -11.01 14.69
CA PRO A 84 11.89 -11.29 13.44
C PRO A 84 12.31 -12.75 13.31
N GLY A 85 12.00 -13.36 12.16
CA GLY A 85 12.33 -14.77 11.86
C GLY A 85 11.32 -15.81 12.36
N THR A 86 10.20 -15.40 12.98
CA THR A 86 9.10 -16.32 13.36
C THR A 86 8.16 -16.65 12.20
N LEU A 87 8.18 -15.86 11.14
CA LEU A 87 7.36 -16.02 9.95
C LEU A 87 8.23 -16.37 8.75
N GLU A 88 7.78 -17.34 7.95
CA GLU A 88 8.43 -17.71 6.70
C GLU A 88 7.74 -17.00 5.53
N PHE A 89 8.40 -15.97 4.98
CA PHE A 89 7.94 -15.26 3.78
C PHE A 89 9.12 -14.65 3.02
N GLU A 90 8.92 -14.41 1.73
CA GLU A 90 9.83 -13.64 0.89
C GLU A 90 9.25 -12.24 0.65
N VAL A 91 10.09 -11.30 0.22
CA VAL A 91 9.65 -9.96 -0.17
C VAL A 91 10.08 -9.67 -1.59
N GLU A 92 9.11 -9.28 -2.41
CA GLU A 92 9.33 -8.88 -3.80
C GLU A 92 9.06 -7.39 -3.95
N ARG A 93 9.91 -6.69 -4.70
CA ARG A 93 9.70 -5.29 -5.01
C ARG A 93 8.57 -5.17 -6.05
N LEU A 94 7.61 -4.27 -5.80
CA LEU A 94 6.55 -3.93 -6.76
C LEU A 94 6.99 -2.89 -7.78
#